data_AF-A0A8H9WKK0-F1
#
_entry.id   AF-A0A8H9WKK0-F1
#
_cell.length_a   1.000
_cell.length_b   1.000
_cell.length_c   1.000
_cell.angle_alpha   90.00
_cell.angle_beta   90.00
_cell.angle_gamma   90.00
#
_symmetry.space_group_name_H-M   'P 1'
#
loop_
_entity.id
_entity.type
_entity.pdbx_description
1 polymer ?
#
loop_
_entity_poly.entity_id
_entity_poly.type
_entity_poly.pdbx_seq_one_letter_code
_entity_poly.pdbx_strand_id
1 'polypeptide(L)'
;MAKVFGGRTCNIISRAVGTSLENYLVFSICSDERLPEELDEYLRNLKRRDVPSALIIVGDFTSSEPLSYESPASYEAIRMIQEASESKTSIKVCWLDGDLVRSSISFPEMKWIEFHSYDIQCQGNKDLSLTSNPNLSNTEDEKSYNQLCELLKFSLFVRVENGRITAVDLTDNKTYRRGLANSLSVPQQQNLWRILLKLTSLKKIRASFNGLKFIPDLTELNQLEELDIRGNPGIELSELHSASELIKLNISACNLDCIPSAVQNLKNLRSLLAYKNIVSDISNIKFPVLLERLSLYRNEIKNTDLNLDYCHHLKELNLGANPLRHMNIWLPHDLKDFTLKDRHVEDCISISFRSTKMT
;
A
#
# COMPACT_ATOMS: atom_id res chain seq x y z
N MET A 1 -30.01 11.37 -6.17
CA MET A 1 -30.01 9.89 -6.17
C MET A 1 -28.67 9.42 -5.63
N ALA A 2 -28.65 8.39 -4.77
CA ALA A 2 -27.41 7.88 -4.20
C ALA A 2 -26.56 7.16 -5.26
N LYS A 3 -25.25 7.39 -5.27
CA LYS A 3 -24.31 6.58 -6.05
C LYS A 3 -23.50 5.70 -5.10
N VAL A 4 -23.37 4.42 -5.44
CA VAL A 4 -22.76 3.41 -4.56
C VAL A 4 -21.59 2.75 -5.29
N PHE A 5 -20.40 2.85 -4.71
CA PHE A 5 -19.17 2.21 -5.21
C PHE A 5 -18.62 1.27 -4.13
N GLY A 6 -19.08 0.03 -4.13
CA GLY A 6 -18.65 -0.97 -3.16
C GLY A 6 -19.65 -2.12 -3.00
N GLY A 7 -19.28 -3.07 -2.16
CA GLY A 7 -20.01 -4.32 -2.00
C GLY A 7 -21.27 -4.23 -1.12
N ARG A 8 -21.60 -5.35 -0.48
CA ARG A 8 -22.82 -5.51 0.33
C ARG A 8 -22.96 -4.45 1.43
N THR A 9 -21.87 -4.11 2.12
CA THR A 9 -21.88 -3.11 3.21
C THR A 9 -22.33 -1.74 2.72
N CYS A 10 -21.76 -1.23 1.61
CA CYS A 10 -22.15 0.06 1.03
C CYS A 10 -23.63 0.07 0.60
N ASN A 11 -24.12 -1.05 0.06
CA ASN A 11 -25.52 -1.20 -0.32
C ASN A 11 -26.47 -1.19 0.89
N ILE A 12 -26.09 -1.81 2.00
CA ILE A 12 -26.85 -1.76 3.26
C ILE A 12 -26.93 -0.31 3.76
N ILE A 13 -25.81 0.41 3.74
CA ILE A 13 -25.75 1.81 4.17
C ILE A 13 -26.63 2.71 3.30
N SER A 14 -26.51 2.60 1.98
CA SER A 14 -27.34 3.37 1.05
C SER A 14 -28.84 3.15 1.28
N ARG A 15 -29.27 1.92 1.55
CA ARG A 15 -30.67 1.61 1.88
C ARG A 15 -31.10 2.18 3.22
N ALA A 16 -30.24 2.11 4.24
CA ALA A 16 -30.55 2.62 5.57
C ALA A 16 -30.68 4.16 5.60
N VAL A 17 -29.84 4.85 4.82
CA VAL A 17 -29.92 6.30 4.63
C VAL A 17 -31.18 6.69 3.85
N GLY A 18 -31.53 5.92 2.82
CA GLY A 18 -32.75 6.13 2.04
C GLY A 18 -32.80 7.54 1.41
N THR A 19 -33.91 8.25 1.63
CA THR A 19 -34.16 9.61 1.11
C THR A 19 -33.80 10.72 2.09
N SER A 20 -33.19 10.40 3.24
CA SER A 20 -32.81 11.40 4.24
C SER A 20 -31.69 12.35 3.76
N LEU A 21 -30.91 11.92 2.77
CA LEU A 21 -29.86 12.69 2.12
C LEU A 21 -30.10 12.73 0.61
N GLU A 22 -30.01 13.92 0.03
CA GLU A 22 -30.09 14.10 -1.41
C GLU A 22 -28.70 14.18 -2.03
N ASN A 23 -28.48 13.44 -3.12
CA ASN A 23 -27.27 13.47 -3.93
C ASN A 23 -25.97 13.18 -3.14
N TYR A 24 -25.87 11.97 -2.57
CA TYR A 24 -24.71 11.51 -1.83
C TYR A 24 -24.02 10.33 -2.50
N LEU A 25 -22.77 10.12 -2.11
CA LEU A 25 -21.93 9.02 -2.58
C LEU A 25 -21.62 8.09 -1.39
N VAL A 26 -21.81 6.79 -1.56
CA VAL A 26 -21.37 5.77 -0.59
C VAL A 26 -20.29 4.92 -1.24
N PHE A 27 -19.15 4.77 -0.59
CA PHE A 27 -18.10 3.93 -1.14
C PHE A 27 -17.23 3.30 -0.07
N SER A 28 -16.63 2.15 -0.40
CA SER A 28 -15.66 1.48 0.47
C SER A 28 -14.24 1.75 0.01
N ILE A 29 -13.39 2.09 0.98
CA ILE A 29 -11.92 2.14 0.86
C ILE A 29 -11.38 1.32 2.03
N CYS A 30 -11.37 0.01 1.87
CA CYS A 30 -11.02 -0.92 2.93
C CYS A 30 -9.52 -0.83 3.23
N SER A 31 -9.12 0.09 4.13
CA SER A 31 -7.71 0.48 4.38
C SER A 31 -6.95 0.89 3.12
N ASP A 32 -7.67 1.19 2.04
CA ASP A 32 -7.09 1.38 0.72
C ASP A 32 -6.40 2.74 0.65
N GLU A 33 -5.14 2.71 0.24
CA GLU A 33 -4.47 3.93 -0.21
C GLU A 33 -4.95 4.35 -1.61
N ARG A 34 -5.91 3.61 -2.19
CA ARG A 34 -6.45 3.81 -3.53
C ARG A 34 -7.97 3.81 -3.52
N LEU A 35 -8.54 4.71 -4.30
CA LEU A 35 -9.94 4.67 -4.68
C LEU A 35 -10.21 3.42 -5.54
N PRO A 36 -11.38 2.78 -5.40
CA PRO A 36 -11.87 1.81 -6.36
C PRO A 36 -11.78 2.36 -7.79
N GLU A 37 -11.41 1.53 -8.76
CA GLU A 37 -11.18 1.96 -10.16
C GLU A 37 -12.40 2.69 -10.75
N GLU A 38 -13.58 2.10 -10.61
CA GLU A 38 -14.86 2.70 -11.04
C GLU A 38 -15.12 4.05 -10.37
N LEU A 39 -14.71 4.20 -9.10
CA LEU A 39 -14.85 5.46 -8.38
C LEU A 39 -13.84 6.52 -8.84
N ASP A 40 -12.56 6.16 -9.02
CA ASP A 40 -11.54 7.09 -9.54
C ASP A 40 -11.92 7.58 -10.94
N GLU A 41 -12.42 6.68 -11.81
CA GLU A 41 -12.92 7.05 -13.14
C GLU A 41 -14.15 7.97 -13.06
N TYR A 42 -15.12 7.64 -12.20
CA TYR A 42 -16.29 8.48 -11.98
C TYR A 42 -15.91 9.89 -11.52
N LEU A 43 -15.01 10.00 -10.53
CA LEU A 43 -14.59 11.28 -9.97
C LEU A 43 -13.77 12.13 -10.96
N ARG A 44 -12.95 11.51 -11.81
CA ARG A 44 -12.20 12.22 -12.87
C ARG A 44 -13.12 12.86 -13.92
N ASN A 45 -14.27 12.24 -14.16
CA ASN A 45 -15.24 12.69 -15.14
C ASN A 45 -16.42 13.44 -14.49
N LEU A 46 -16.29 13.81 -13.22
CA LEU A 46 -17.35 14.45 -12.44
C LEU A 46 -17.66 15.84 -13.02
N LYS A 47 -18.91 16.02 -13.45
CA LYS A 47 -19.40 17.31 -13.95
C LYS A 47 -19.90 18.16 -12.79
N ARG A 48 -19.75 19.48 -12.93
CA ARG A 48 -20.16 20.49 -11.94
C ARG A 48 -21.58 20.30 -11.39
N ARG A 49 -22.54 19.97 -12.26
CA ARG A 49 -23.95 19.76 -11.90
C ARG A 49 -24.23 18.47 -11.13
N ASP A 50 -23.27 17.53 -11.14
CA ASP A 50 -23.39 16.17 -10.61
C ASP A 50 -22.56 15.98 -9.32
N VAL A 51 -21.97 17.07 -8.78
CA VAL A 51 -21.17 17.08 -7.55
C VAL A 51 -22.03 16.62 -6.36
N PRO A 52 -21.63 15.58 -5.60
CA PRO A 52 -22.39 15.13 -4.45
C PRO A 52 -22.30 16.13 -3.29
N SER A 53 -23.37 16.22 -2.50
CA SER A 53 -23.45 17.05 -1.30
C SER A 53 -22.83 16.38 -0.07
N ALA A 54 -22.72 15.05 -0.10
CA ALA A 54 -22.26 14.25 1.02
C ALA A 54 -21.53 12.96 0.59
N LEU A 55 -20.58 12.54 1.41
CA LEU A 55 -19.81 11.29 1.29
C LEU A 55 -20.03 10.42 2.51
N ILE A 56 -20.29 9.14 2.28
CA ILE A 56 -20.22 8.11 3.31
C ILE A 56 -19.14 7.12 2.89
N ILE A 57 -18.06 7.12 3.67
CA ILE A 57 -16.83 6.40 3.39
C ILE A 57 -16.74 5.22 4.35
N VAL A 58 -16.64 4.01 3.81
CA VAL A 58 -16.60 2.77 4.58
C VAL A 58 -15.19 2.19 4.55
N GLY A 59 -14.63 1.85 5.69
CA GLY A 59 -13.27 1.31 5.78
C GLY A 59 -12.99 0.76 7.16
N ASP A 60 -11.74 0.42 7.46
CA ASP A 60 -11.33 -0.07 8.78
C ASP A 60 -10.83 1.12 9.62
N PHE A 61 -11.71 2.10 9.85
CA PHE A 61 -11.36 3.33 10.55
C PHE A 61 -11.43 3.14 12.07
N THR A 62 -10.42 3.64 12.78
CA THR A 62 -10.38 3.67 14.25
C THR A 62 -10.89 4.99 14.84
N SER A 63 -11.19 5.97 13.99
CA SER A 63 -11.71 7.27 14.38
C SER A 63 -12.80 7.70 13.41
N SER A 64 -13.68 8.60 13.87
CA SER A 64 -14.71 9.23 13.04
C SER A 64 -14.16 10.22 12.01
N GLU A 65 -12.87 10.54 12.11
CA GLU A 65 -12.11 11.44 11.23
C GLU A 65 -10.67 10.88 11.17
N PRO A 66 -10.38 9.92 10.27
CA PRO A 66 -9.03 9.39 10.12
C PRO A 66 -8.12 10.49 9.60
N LEU A 67 -6.85 10.52 10.04
CA LEU A 67 -5.90 11.50 9.52
C LEU A 67 -5.63 11.25 8.03
N SER A 68 -5.20 12.27 7.29
CA SER A 68 -5.02 12.15 5.83
C SER A 68 -3.99 11.10 5.42
N TYR A 69 -3.00 10.81 6.26
CA TYR A 69 -2.04 9.74 6.03
C TYR A 69 -2.59 8.34 6.37
N GLU A 70 -3.64 8.24 7.20
CA GLU A 70 -4.32 6.99 7.55
C GLU A 70 -5.32 6.58 6.47
N SER A 71 -5.89 7.56 5.75
CA SER A 71 -6.84 7.31 4.66
C SER A 71 -6.63 8.25 3.46
N PRO A 72 -5.51 8.14 2.74
CA PRO A 72 -5.22 9.06 1.62
C PRO A 72 -6.25 8.96 0.49
N ALA A 73 -6.90 7.80 0.30
CA ALA A 73 -7.99 7.66 -0.66
C ALA A 73 -9.23 8.50 -0.29
N SER A 74 -9.60 8.58 1.00
CA SER A 74 -10.70 9.45 1.45
C SER A 74 -10.48 10.88 1.02
N TYR A 75 -9.30 11.40 1.37
CA TYR A 75 -8.97 12.80 1.15
C TYR A 75 -8.76 13.11 -0.33
N GLU A 76 -8.28 12.16 -1.12
CA GLU A 76 -8.26 12.31 -2.58
C GLU A 76 -9.68 12.41 -3.16
N ALA A 77 -10.63 11.58 -2.74
CA ALA A 77 -12.02 11.70 -3.19
C ALA A 77 -12.62 13.06 -2.83
N ILE A 78 -12.43 13.51 -1.59
CA ILE A 78 -12.90 14.83 -1.14
C ILE A 78 -12.28 15.93 -2.01
N ARG A 79 -10.96 15.91 -2.23
CA ARG A 79 -10.24 16.87 -3.08
C ARG A 79 -10.79 16.91 -4.51
N MET A 80 -10.95 15.74 -5.15
CA MET A 80 -11.44 15.66 -6.53
C MET A 80 -12.86 16.23 -6.66
N ILE A 81 -13.72 16.01 -5.65
CA ILE A 81 -15.07 16.57 -5.64
C ILE A 81 -15.05 18.08 -5.43
N GLN A 82 -14.22 18.58 -4.51
CA GLN A 82 -14.06 20.01 -4.29
C GLN A 82 -13.51 20.71 -5.54
N GLU A 83 -12.55 20.12 -6.26
CA GLU A 83 -12.03 20.67 -7.53
C GLU A 83 -13.06 20.70 -8.65
N ALA A 84 -13.97 19.71 -8.68
CA ALA A 84 -15.08 19.70 -9.62
C ALA A 84 -16.14 20.76 -9.30
N SER A 85 -16.14 21.34 -8.09
CA SER A 85 -17.05 22.41 -7.69
C SER A 85 -16.39 23.78 -7.84
N GLU A 86 -16.93 24.64 -8.72
CA GLU A 86 -16.46 26.02 -8.88
C GLU A 86 -16.81 26.95 -7.72
N SER A 87 -17.80 26.56 -6.91
CA SER A 87 -18.32 27.38 -5.81
C SER A 87 -17.96 26.73 -4.49
N LYS A 88 -17.96 27.52 -3.41
CA LYS A 88 -17.68 27.12 -2.02
C LYS A 88 -18.69 26.09 -1.46
N THR A 89 -19.08 25.07 -2.22
CA THR A 89 -19.92 23.97 -1.76
C THR A 89 -19.15 23.25 -0.68
N SER A 90 -19.68 23.33 0.53
CA SER A 90 -19.24 22.45 1.58
C SER A 90 -19.66 21.03 1.25
N ILE A 91 -18.78 20.09 1.55
CA ILE A 91 -19.08 18.66 1.41
C ILE A 91 -19.09 18.05 2.80
N LYS A 92 -20.16 17.32 3.11
CA LYS A 92 -20.29 16.60 4.38
C LYS A 92 -19.72 15.21 4.22
N VAL A 93 -18.81 14.81 5.10
CA VAL A 93 -18.15 13.50 5.06
C VAL A 93 -18.41 12.75 6.34
N CYS A 94 -18.74 11.47 6.22
CA CYS A 94 -18.94 10.53 7.31
C CYS A 94 -18.06 9.31 7.06
N TRP A 95 -17.22 8.96 8.03
CA TRP A 95 -16.42 7.74 8.01
C TRP A 95 -17.07 6.67 8.89
N LEU A 96 -17.25 5.47 8.35
CA LEU A 96 -17.84 4.34 9.04
C LEU A 96 -16.89 3.14 9.04
N ASP A 97 -16.71 2.54 10.21
CA ASP A 97 -16.06 1.25 10.32
C ASP A 97 -16.96 0.17 9.68
N GLY A 98 -16.45 -0.47 8.63
CA GLY A 98 -17.16 -1.51 7.90
C GLY A 98 -17.50 -2.73 8.75
N ASP A 99 -16.76 -3.00 9.82
CA ASP A 99 -17.05 -4.10 10.74
C ASP A 99 -18.22 -3.78 11.67
N LEU A 100 -18.28 -2.55 12.19
CA LEU A 100 -19.44 -2.09 12.98
C LEU A 100 -20.74 -2.14 12.17
N VAL A 101 -20.67 -1.85 10.87
CA VAL A 101 -21.85 -1.95 9.99
C VAL A 101 -22.27 -3.42 9.77
N ARG A 102 -21.33 -4.37 9.78
CA ARG A 102 -21.58 -5.80 9.54
C ARG A 102 -22.03 -6.55 10.79
N SER A 103 -21.54 -6.16 11.97
CA SER A 103 -21.75 -6.86 13.24
C SER A 103 -22.91 -6.31 14.06
N SER A 104 -23.38 -5.09 13.79
CA SER A 104 -24.37 -4.42 14.63
C SER A 104 -25.82 -4.80 14.29
N ILE A 105 -26.64 -4.90 15.33
CA ILE A 105 -28.11 -5.09 15.25
C ILE A 105 -28.80 -3.76 14.89
N SER A 106 -28.16 -2.63 15.19
CA SER A 106 -28.63 -1.26 14.92
C SER A 106 -27.63 -0.48 14.07
N PHE A 107 -28.14 0.38 13.18
CA PHE A 107 -27.30 1.16 12.29
C PHE A 107 -26.40 2.14 13.09
N PRO A 108 -25.08 2.23 12.81
CA PRO A 108 -24.17 3.07 13.58
C PRO A 108 -24.52 4.57 13.44
N GLU A 109 -24.27 5.34 14.50
CA GLU A 109 -24.46 6.79 14.48
C GLU A 109 -23.50 7.43 13.45
N MET A 110 -24.05 8.26 12.56
CA MET A 110 -23.26 8.96 11.55
C MET A 110 -22.79 10.30 12.07
N LYS A 111 -21.48 10.41 12.34
CA LYS A 111 -20.84 11.70 12.61
C LYS A 111 -20.41 12.37 11.31
N TRP A 112 -20.91 13.56 11.07
CA TRP A 112 -20.66 14.34 9.86
C TRP A 112 -19.63 15.43 10.09
N ILE A 113 -18.72 15.58 9.14
CA ILE A 113 -17.64 16.57 9.14
C ILE A 113 -17.78 17.41 7.87
N GLU A 114 -17.78 18.72 8.02
CA GLU A 114 -18.01 19.64 6.91
C GLU A 114 -16.68 20.20 6.41
N PHE A 115 -16.38 19.96 5.13
CA PHE A 115 -15.17 20.45 4.49
C PHE A 115 -15.50 21.68 3.65
N HIS A 116 -14.85 22.81 3.96
CA HIS A 116 -14.92 24.04 3.19
C HIS A 116 -13.78 24.12 2.16
N SER A 117 -13.95 24.94 1.13
CA SER A 117 -12.99 25.05 0.03
C SER A 117 -11.58 25.37 0.54
N TYR A 118 -10.59 24.57 0.13
CA TYR A 118 -9.14 24.67 0.39
C TYR A 118 -8.60 24.27 1.77
N ASP A 119 -9.40 23.70 2.67
CA ASP A 119 -8.90 23.26 3.99
C ASP A 119 -8.07 21.97 3.96
N ILE A 120 -8.04 21.25 2.83
CA ILE A 120 -7.24 20.03 2.71
C ILE A 120 -5.78 20.41 2.41
N GLN A 121 -5.05 20.82 3.45
CA GLN A 121 -3.60 20.64 3.44
C GLN A 121 -3.30 19.15 3.54
N CYS A 122 -3.28 18.49 2.38
CA CYS A 122 -2.73 17.14 2.25
C CYS A 122 -1.25 17.19 2.66
N GLN A 123 -0.95 16.98 3.96
CA GLN A 123 0.41 16.77 4.44
C GLN A 123 0.93 15.49 3.78
N GLY A 124 1.69 15.66 2.71
CA GLY A 124 2.11 14.58 1.85
C GLY A 124 3.50 14.09 2.19
N ASN A 125 3.66 12.77 2.25
CA ASN A 125 4.92 12.02 2.17
C ASN A 125 5.63 12.24 0.82
N LYS A 126 5.83 13.50 0.41
CA LYS A 126 6.68 13.87 -0.72
C LYS A 126 8.11 13.63 -0.27
N ASP A 127 8.82 12.81 -1.03
CA ASP A 127 10.24 12.65 -0.80
C ASP A 127 10.95 13.88 -1.41
N LEU A 128 11.25 14.86 -0.55
CA LEU A 128 11.89 16.12 -0.95
C LEU A 128 13.31 15.93 -1.49
N SER A 129 13.90 14.75 -1.33
CA SER A 129 15.19 14.41 -1.94
C SER A 129 15.10 14.02 -3.42
N LEU A 130 13.89 13.83 -3.95
CA LEU A 130 13.67 13.49 -5.35
C LEU A 130 13.53 14.75 -6.22
N THR A 131 14.06 14.69 -7.43
CA THR A 131 13.94 15.74 -8.45
C THR A 131 13.45 15.16 -9.77
N SER A 132 12.66 15.93 -10.51
CA SER A 132 12.26 15.61 -11.89
C SER A 132 13.15 16.30 -12.94
N ASN A 133 14.15 17.06 -12.49
CA ASN A 133 15.15 17.74 -13.32
C ASN A 133 16.54 17.43 -12.74
N PRO A 134 17.05 16.20 -12.92
CA PRO A 134 18.31 15.78 -12.33
C PRO A 134 19.50 16.44 -13.02
N ASN A 135 20.49 16.88 -12.23
CA ASN A 135 21.80 17.27 -12.75
C ASN A 135 22.70 16.02 -12.81
N LEU A 136 22.84 15.45 -14.01
CA LEU A 136 23.56 14.20 -14.24
C LEU A 136 24.92 14.51 -14.87
N SER A 137 26.00 14.02 -14.27
CA SER A 137 27.34 14.10 -14.86
C SER A 137 27.75 12.80 -15.56
N ASN A 138 27.01 11.71 -15.34
CA ASN A 138 27.21 10.43 -16.00
C ASN A 138 26.33 10.31 -17.26
N THR A 139 26.97 10.10 -18.41
CA THR A 139 26.29 10.10 -19.72
C THR A 139 25.40 8.87 -19.95
N GLU A 140 25.63 7.76 -19.25
CA GLU A 140 24.78 6.58 -19.36
C GLU A 140 23.49 6.72 -18.54
N ASP A 141 23.59 7.27 -17.34
CA ASP A 141 22.42 7.60 -16.51
C ASP A 141 21.55 8.65 -17.19
N GLU A 142 22.16 9.67 -17.79
CA GLU A 142 21.44 10.71 -18.55
C GLU A 142 20.66 10.11 -19.73
N LYS A 143 21.32 9.24 -20.53
CA LYS A 143 20.65 8.53 -21.62
C LYS A 143 19.51 7.66 -21.12
N SER A 144 19.72 6.92 -20.03
CA SER A 144 18.72 6.03 -19.45
C SER A 144 17.53 6.82 -18.89
N TYR A 145 17.79 7.93 -18.20
CA TYR A 145 16.76 8.85 -17.71
C TYR A 145 15.89 9.40 -18.85
N ASN A 146 16.52 9.87 -19.93
CA ASN A 146 15.79 10.39 -21.09
C ASN A 146 14.93 9.31 -21.76
N GLN A 147 15.46 8.08 -21.90
CA GLN A 147 14.71 6.93 -22.43
C GLN A 147 13.51 6.57 -21.54
N LEU A 148 13.67 6.62 -20.21
CA LEU A 148 12.58 6.40 -19.26
C LEU A 148 11.49 7.46 -19.40
N CYS A 149 11.87 8.75 -19.47
CA CYS A 149 10.92 9.85 -19.63
C CYS A 149 10.15 9.75 -20.95
N GLU A 150 10.82 9.38 -22.03
CA GLU A 150 10.19 9.15 -23.34
C GLU A 150 9.20 7.98 -23.30
N LEU A 151 9.59 6.85 -22.71
CA LEU A 151 8.75 5.66 -22.57
C LEU A 151 7.49 5.95 -21.73
N LEU A 152 7.66 6.67 -20.61
CA LEU A 152 6.58 7.00 -19.68
C LEU A 152 5.72 8.17 -20.17
N LYS A 153 6.26 9.05 -21.02
CA LYS A 153 5.67 10.34 -21.41
C LYS A 153 5.50 11.33 -20.24
N PHE A 154 6.25 11.12 -19.17
CA PHE A 154 6.27 11.95 -17.97
C PHE A 154 7.70 12.14 -17.48
N SER A 155 7.98 13.26 -16.82
CA SER A 155 9.23 13.43 -16.09
C SER A 155 9.27 12.48 -14.89
N LEU A 156 10.37 11.75 -14.77
CA LEU A 156 10.56 10.77 -13.71
C LEU A 156 11.19 11.42 -12.48
N PHE A 157 10.69 11.10 -11.28
CA PHE A 157 11.32 11.54 -10.05
C PHE A 157 12.48 10.61 -9.69
N VAL A 158 13.67 11.19 -9.51
CA VAL A 158 14.89 10.45 -9.18
C VAL A 158 15.66 11.12 -8.05
N ARG A 159 16.48 10.34 -7.34
CA ARG A 159 17.54 10.85 -6.47
C ARG A 159 18.87 10.72 -7.18
N VAL A 160 19.69 11.76 -7.08
CA VAL A 160 21.06 11.77 -7.62
C VAL A 160 22.05 11.94 -6.48
N GLU A 161 23.01 11.04 -6.37
CA GLU A 161 24.15 11.13 -5.45
C GLU A 161 25.43 11.00 -6.29
N ASN A 162 26.38 11.91 -6.11
CA ASN A 162 27.66 11.91 -6.84
C ASN A 162 27.50 11.82 -8.38
N GLY A 163 26.46 12.47 -8.93
CA GLY A 163 26.20 12.51 -10.38
C GLY A 163 25.58 11.23 -10.97
N ARG A 164 25.18 10.28 -10.13
CA ARG A 164 24.55 8.99 -10.50
C ARG A 164 23.15 8.87 -9.89
N ILE A 165 22.24 8.22 -10.60
CA ILE A 165 20.88 7.95 -10.14
C ILE A 165 20.92 6.83 -9.10
N THR A 166 20.51 7.13 -7.87
CA THR A 166 20.49 6.17 -6.76
C THR A 166 19.10 5.79 -6.30
N ALA A 167 18.07 6.53 -6.72
CA ALA A 167 16.69 6.13 -6.53
C ALA A 167 15.82 6.53 -7.73
N VAL A 168 14.85 5.69 -8.04
CA VAL A 168 13.80 5.96 -9.03
C VAL A 168 12.44 5.82 -8.34
N ASP A 169 11.55 6.79 -8.58
CA ASP A 169 10.15 6.75 -8.17
C ASP A 169 9.26 6.82 -9.42
N LEU A 170 8.69 5.67 -9.79
CA LEU A 170 7.75 5.52 -10.90
C LEU A 170 6.33 5.98 -10.50
N THR A 171 6.20 6.91 -9.57
CA THR A 171 4.95 7.58 -9.24
C THR A 171 5.03 9.08 -9.51
N ASP A 172 3.88 9.74 -9.57
CA ASP A 172 3.79 11.19 -9.77
C ASP A 172 4.25 12.03 -8.56
N ASN A 173 4.76 11.39 -7.49
CA ASN A 173 5.25 12.02 -6.25
C ASN A 173 4.23 13.01 -5.63
N LYS A 174 2.94 12.78 -5.85
CA LYS A 174 1.85 13.51 -5.19
C LYS A 174 1.48 12.84 -3.86
N THR A 175 0.69 13.53 -3.04
CA THR A 175 0.21 12.97 -1.76
C THR A 175 -0.61 11.69 -1.99
N TYR A 176 -1.45 11.69 -3.02
CA TYR A 176 -2.10 10.49 -3.55
C TYR A 176 -1.33 9.98 -4.77
N ARG A 177 -0.32 9.12 -4.51
CA ARG A 177 0.61 8.64 -5.54
C ARG A 177 -0.11 7.83 -6.61
N ARG A 178 0.11 8.18 -7.87
CA ARG A 178 -0.32 7.41 -9.05
C ARG A 178 0.91 6.90 -9.80
N GLY A 179 0.96 5.62 -10.14
CA GLY A 179 2.06 5.08 -10.92
C GLY A 179 2.05 5.60 -12.37
N LEU A 180 3.24 5.80 -12.91
CA LEU A 180 3.49 6.36 -14.24
C LEU A 180 3.47 5.29 -15.34
N ALA A 181 3.61 4.01 -14.98
CA ALA A 181 3.73 2.88 -15.90
C ALA A 181 2.43 2.06 -16.08
N ASN A 182 1.32 2.46 -15.45
CA ASN A 182 0.05 1.72 -15.49
C ASN A 182 -0.49 1.42 -16.90
N SER A 183 -0.19 2.28 -17.87
CA SER A 183 -0.64 2.13 -19.26
C SER A 183 0.35 1.37 -20.15
N LEU A 184 1.48 0.90 -19.61
CA LEU A 184 2.47 0.18 -20.39
C LEU A 184 2.02 -1.27 -20.63
N SER A 185 2.08 -1.68 -21.89
CA SER A 185 1.97 -3.09 -22.30
C SER A 185 3.16 -3.91 -21.77
N VAL A 186 3.03 -5.24 -21.73
CA VAL A 186 4.10 -6.14 -21.26
C VAL A 186 5.45 -5.90 -21.98
N PRO A 187 5.52 -5.75 -23.33
CA PRO A 187 6.78 -5.42 -24.00
C PRO A 187 7.36 -4.05 -23.60
N GLN A 188 6.50 -3.07 -23.31
CA GLN A 188 6.95 -1.78 -22.80
C GLN A 188 7.45 -1.88 -21.36
N GLN A 189 6.85 -2.74 -20.52
CA GLN A 189 7.37 -3.05 -19.18
C GLN A 189 8.73 -3.76 -19.23
N GLN A 190 8.92 -4.69 -20.19
CA GLN A 190 10.24 -5.29 -20.45
C GLN A 190 11.28 -4.22 -20.83
N ASN A 191 10.88 -3.27 -21.68
CA ASN A 191 11.76 -2.16 -22.07
C ASN A 191 12.07 -1.24 -20.88
N LEU A 192 11.07 -0.92 -20.04
CA LEU A 192 11.23 -0.17 -18.79
C LEU A 192 12.30 -0.81 -17.92
N TRP A 193 12.16 -2.11 -17.63
CA TRP A 193 13.12 -2.86 -16.82
C TRP A 193 14.52 -2.89 -17.44
N ARG A 194 14.62 -3.16 -18.74
CA ARG A 194 15.90 -3.14 -19.47
C ARG A 194 16.64 -1.81 -19.34
N ILE A 195 15.92 -0.69 -19.29
CA ILE A 195 16.53 0.63 -19.09
C ILE A 195 16.92 0.83 -17.62
N LEU A 196 16.05 0.46 -16.67
CA LEU A 196 16.34 0.56 -15.24
C LEU A 196 17.57 -0.25 -14.81
N LEU A 197 17.78 -1.44 -15.39
CA LEU A 197 18.94 -2.29 -15.12
C LEU A 197 20.29 -1.65 -15.50
N LYS A 198 20.28 -0.61 -16.34
CA LYS A 198 21.51 0.15 -16.68
C LYS A 198 21.91 1.14 -15.58
N LEU A 199 20.98 1.49 -14.69
CA LEU A 199 21.23 2.40 -13.57
C LEU A 199 21.84 1.61 -12.42
N THR A 200 23.07 1.11 -12.60
CA THR A 200 23.74 0.18 -11.67
C THR A 200 24.05 0.77 -10.28
N SER A 201 23.86 2.07 -10.09
CA SER A 201 23.98 2.75 -8.79
C SER A 201 22.66 2.83 -8.02
N LEU A 202 21.58 2.20 -8.53
CA LEU A 202 20.27 2.19 -7.88
C LEU A 202 20.33 1.47 -6.53
N LYS A 203 19.94 2.22 -5.49
CA LYS A 203 19.68 1.71 -4.15
C LYS A 203 18.20 1.54 -3.87
N LYS A 204 17.34 2.27 -4.58
CA LYS A 204 15.89 2.29 -4.33
C LYS A 204 15.07 2.30 -5.60
N ILE A 205 14.11 1.40 -5.68
CA ILE A 205 13.08 1.41 -6.72
C ILE A 205 11.73 1.49 -6.04
N ARG A 206 11.02 2.60 -6.28
CA ARG A 206 9.61 2.76 -5.92
C ARG A 206 8.78 2.65 -7.17
N ALA A 207 8.08 1.54 -7.29
CA ALA A 207 7.26 1.16 -8.42
C ALA A 207 5.81 0.84 -7.98
N SER A 208 5.35 1.49 -6.91
CA SER A 208 4.01 1.28 -6.38
C SER A 208 2.92 1.69 -7.37
N PHE A 209 1.86 0.88 -7.50
CA PHE A 209 0.68 1.17 -8.31
C PHE A 209 1.00 1.41 -9.79
N ASN A 210 1.79 0.53 -10.42
CA ASN A 210 2.25 0.67 -11.80
C ASN A 210 1.72 -0.41 -12.76
N GLY A 211 0.84 -1.31 -12.31
CA GLY A 211 0.30 -2.40 -13.13
C GLY A 211 1.38 -3.37 -13.65
N LEU A 212 2.52 -3.45 -12.96
CA LEU A 212 3.64 -4.31 -13.34
C LEU A 212 3.26 -5.78 -13.27
N LYS A 213 3.64 -6.54 -14.29
CA LYS A 213 3.33 -7.97 -14.39
C LYS A 213 4.44 -8.88 -13.88
N PHE A 214 5.67 -8.38 -13.83
CA PHE A 214 6.83 -9.14 -13.36
C PHE A 214 7.93 -8.19 -12.89
N ILE A 215 8.89 -8.74 -12.14
CA ILE A 215 10.22 -8.15 -11.94
C ILE A 215 11.26 -8.93 -12.77
N PRO A 216 12.29 -8.28 -13.33
CA PRO A 216 13.35 -8.95 -14.08
C PRO A 216 14.36 -9.58 -13.11
N ASP A 217 15.37 -10.26 -13.64
CA ASP A 217 16.60 -10.52 -12.90
C ASP A 217 17.25 -9.18 -12.50
N LEU A 218 17.45 -8.98 -11.20
CA LEU A 218 17.98 -7.78 -10.57
C LEU A 218 19.46 -7.92 -10.16
N THR A 219 20.16 -8.96 -10.62
CA THR A 219 21.57 -9.23 -10.27
C THR A 219 22.51 -8.04 -10.53
N GLU A 220 22.27 -7.30 -11.63
CA GLU A 220 23.06 -6.11 -11.99
C GLU A 220 22.84 -4.93 -11.02
N LEU A 221 21.74 -4.92 -10.28
CA LEU A 221 21.43 -3.89 -9.27
C LEU A 221 21.98 -4.30 -7.90
N ASN A 222 23.30 -4.53 -7.85
CA ASN A 222 24.02 -5.01 -6.67
C ASN A 222 24.10 -4.01 -5.50
N GLN A 223 23.40 -2.88 -5.57
CA GLN A 223 23.25 -1.91 -4.49
C GLN A 223 21.79 -1.73 -4.07
N LEU A 224 20.86 -2.50 -4.63
CA LEU A 224 19.43 -2.33 -4.41
C LEU A 224 19.02 -2.74 -2.99
N GLU A 225 18.81 -1.74 -2.14
CA GLU A 225 18.42 -1.89 -0.73
C GLU A 225 16.91 -1.84 -0.51
N GLU A 226 16.15 -1.12 -1.35
CA GLU A 226 14.71 -0.88 -1.18
C GLU A 226 13.96 -1.15 -2.49
N LEU A 227 13.05 -2.13 -2.47
CA LEU A 227 12.12 -2.41 -3.55
C LEU A 227 10.68 -2.27 -3.04
N ASP A 228 9.97 -1.25 -3.54
CA ASP A 228 8.54 -1.08 -3.31
C ASP A 228 7.77 -1.33 -4.61
N ILE A 229 7.07 -2.45 -4.69
CA ILE A 229 6.22 -2.84 -5.81
C ILE A 229 4.77 -3.01 -5.35
N ARG A 230 4.38 -2.32 -4.27
CA ARG A 230 3.01 -2.35 -3.74
C ARG A 230 1.98 -2.04 -4.81
N GLY A 231 0.82 -2.70 -4.80
CA GLY A 231 -0.28 -2.33 -5.68
C GLY A 231 -0.03 -2.69 -7.14
N ASN A 232 0.70 -3.76 -7.40
CA ASN A 232 0.85 -4.38 -8.72
C ASN A 232 0.16 -5.75 -8.70
N PRO A 233 -1.17 -5.83 -8.95
CA PRO A 233 -1.93 -7.06 -8.77
C PRO A 233 -1.48 -8.18 -9.72
N GLY A 234 -1.23 -9.35 -9.16
CA GLY A 234 -0.78 -10.54 -9.88
C GLY A 234 0.65 -10.46 -10.42
N ILE A 235 1.51 -9.63 -9.81
CA ILE A 235 2.90 -9.52 -10.21
C ILE A 235 3.67 -10.83 -9.97
N GLU A 236 4.39 -11.30 -10.99
CA GLU A 236 5.29 -12.45 -10.90
C GLU A 236 6.61 -12.08 -10.22
N LEU A 237 6.98 -12.83 -9.18
CA LEU A 237 8.14 -12.58 -8.32
C LEU A 237 9.16 -13.71 -8.38
N SER A 238 9.25 -14.45 -9.49
CA SER A 238 10.20 -15.56 -9.67
C SER A 238 11.64 -15.09 -9.50
N GLU A 239 11.97 -13.91 -10.01
CA GLU A 239 13.31 -13.33 -10.00
C GLU A 239 13.67 -12.61 -8.70
N LEU A 240 12.79 -12.59 -7.69
CA LEU A 240 13.04 -11.87 -6.43
C LEU A 240 14.33 -12.33 -5.73
N HIS A 241 14.73 -13.58 -5.94
CA HIS A 241 15.94 -14.16 -5.38
C HIS A 241 17.24 -13.45 -5.83
N SER A 242 17.23 -12.76 -6.97
CA SER A 242 18.38 -12.03 -7.52
C SER A 242 18.70 -10.73 -6.78
N ALA A 243 17.74 -10.18 -6.01
CA ALA A 243 17.88 -8.93 -5.30
C ALA A 243 18.53 -9.10 -3.91
N SER A 244 19.75 -9.65 -3.89
CA SER A 244 20.45 -10.13 -2.67
C SER A 244 20.71 -9.06 -1.62
N GLU A 245 20.82 -7.80 -2.03
CA GLU A 245 21.13 -6.66 -1.15
C GLU A 245 19.89 -6.00 -0.54
N LEU A 246 18.69 -6.54 -0.80
CA LEU A 246 17.46 -5.95 -0.27
C LEU A 246 17.43 -5.94 1.25
N ILE A 247 17.21 -4.74 1.79
CA ILE A 247 16.96 -4.46 3.20
C ILE A 247 15.46 -4.27 3.44
N LYS A 248 14.75 -3.69 2.47
CA LYS A 248 13.31 -3.40 2.56
C LYS A 248 12.58 -3.87 1.32
N LEU A 249 11.54 -4.66 1.53
CA LEU A 249 10.65 -5.17 0.49
C LEU A 249 9.19 -4.84 0.82
N ASN A 250 8.50 -4.21 -0.13
CA ASN A 250 7.07 -3.97 -0.05
C ASN A 250 6.35 -4.61 -1.24
N ILE A 251 5.63 -5.70 -0.96
CA ILE A 251 4.81 -6.49 -1.90
C ILE A 251 3.33 -6.47 -1.48
N SER A 252 2.93 -5.40 -0.80
CA SER A 252 1.57 -5.26 -0.29
C SER A 252 0.57 -4.98 -1.42
N ALA A 253 -0.71 -5.32 -1.23
CA ALA A 253 -1.76 -5.04 -2.22
C ALA A 253 -1.46 -5.58 -3.64
N CYS A 254 -0.76 -6.71 -3.73
CA CYS A 254 -0.36 -7.33 -5.00
C CYS A 254 -1.23 -8.54 -5.37
N ASN A 255 -2.31 -8.83 -4.61
CA ASN A 255 -3.17 -9.99 -4.81
C ASN A 255 -2.40 -11.33 -4.83
N LEU A 256 -1.39 -11.45 -3.97
CA LEU A 256 -0.56 -12.65 -3.85
C LEU A 256 -1.30 -13.72 -3.02
N ASP A 257 -1.25 -14.97 -3.45
CA ASP A 257 -1.80 -16.14 -2.74
C ASP A 257 -0.81 -16.79 -1.78
N CYS A 258 0.48 -16.50 -1.94
CA CYS A 258 1.57 -16.93 -1.08
C CYS A 258 2.64 -15.84 -0.95
N ILE A 259 3.44 -15.89 0.11
CA ILE A 259 4.69 -15.14 0.14
C ILE A 259 5.70 -15.88 -0.73
N PRO A 260 6.40 -15.21 -1.67
CA PRO A 260 7.38 -15.88 -2.52
C PRO A 260 8.45 -16.57 -1.69
N SER A 261 8.73 -17.85 -1.97
CA SER A 261 9.75 -18.63 -1.24
C SER A 261 11.14 -17.99 -1.32
N ALA A 262 11.42 -17.23 -2.39
CA ALA A 262 12.63 -16.43 -2.55
C ALA A 262 12.91 -15.47 -1.39
N VAL A 263 11.90 -15.04 -0.63
CA VAL A 263 12.06 -14.19 0.57
C VAL A 263 13.04 -14.81 1.57
N GLN A 264 13.07 -16.14 1.71
CA GLN A 264 14.00 -16.82 2.62
C GLN A 264 15.48 -16.59 2.27
N ASN A 265 15.77 -16.27 1.01
CA ASN A 265 17.12 -16.08 0.49
C ASN A 265 17.60 -14.62 0.61
N LEU A 266 16.73 -13.68 0.96
CA LEU A 266 17.06 -12.26 1.14
C LEU A 266 17.72 -12.04 2.51
N LYS A 267 18.99 -12.43 2.63
CA LYS A 267 19.73 -12.50 3.92
C LYS A 267 19.84 -11.15 4.64
N ASN A 268 19.82 -10.05 3.89
CA ASN A 268 19.91 -8.69 4.42
C ASN A 268 18.56 -8.05 4.76
N LEU A 269 17.44 -8.75 4.49
CA LEU A 269 16.10 -8.19 4.62
C LEU A 269 15.74 -7.94 6.08
N ARG A 270 15.43 -6.67 6.38
CA ARG A 270 15.02 -6.19 7.70
C ARG A 270 13.54 -5.81 7.76
N SER A 271 12.93 -5.47 6.64
CA SER A 271 11.52 -5.08 6.61
C SER A 271 10.80 -5.76 5.44
N LEU A 272 9.79 -6.58 5.77
CA LEU A 272 8.87 -7.18 4.82
C LEU A 272 7.46 -6.66 5.06
N LEU A 273 6.92 -5.94 4.07
CA LEU A 273 5.52 -5.52 4.05
C LEU A 273 4.80 -6.32 2.97
N ALA A 274 3.87 -7.17 3.38
CA ALA A 274 3.05 -8.02 2.51
C ALA A 274 1.57 -7.97 2.92
N TYR A 275 1.12 -6.82 3.40
CA TYR A 275 -0.27 -6.63 3.82
C TYR A 275 -1.21 -6.56 2.62
N LYS A 276 -2.49 -6.87 2.82
CA LYS A 276 -3.52 -6.82 1.76
C LYS A 276 -3.22 -7.72 0.57
N ASN A 277 -2.81 -8.94 0.86
CA ASN A 277 -2.78 -10.00 -0.14
C ASN A 277 -3.86 -11.03 0.23
N ILE A 278 -3.91 -12.15 -0.48
CA ILE A 278 -4.83 -13.26 -0.23
C ILE A 278 -4.06 -14.48 0.30
N VAL A 279 -2.97 -14.23 1.05
CA VAL A 279 -2.12 -15.29 1.60
C VAL A 279 -2.89 -16.05 2.66
N SER A 280 -3.05 -17.36 2.49
CA SER A 280 -3.79 -18.21 3.43
C SER A 280 -2.93 -19.19 4.22
N ASP A 281 -1.75 -19.52 3.68
CA ASP A 281 -0.79 -20.45 4.28
C ASP A 281 0.62 -19.83 4.36
N ILE A 282 1.15 -19.77 5.57
CA ILE A 282 2.53 -19.35 5.87
C ILE A 282 3.39 -20.44 6.51
N SER A 283 2.91 -21.69 6.57
CA SER A 283 3.59 -22.79 7.26
C SER A 283 4.96 -23.16 6.65
N ASN A 284 5.09 -23.02 5.33
CA ASN A 284 6.29 -23.40 4.57
C ASN A 284 7.27 -22.24 4.34
N ILE A 285 7.06 -21.10 4.99
CA ILE A 285 7.88 -19.90 4.78
C ILE A 285 8.84 -19.71 5.94
N LYS A 286 10.14 -19.73 5.63
CA LYS A 286 11.19 -19.32 6.55
C LYS A 286 11.52 -17.86 6.30
N PHE A 287 11.28 -17.02 7.29
CA PHE A 287 11.59 -15.59 7.19
C PHE A 287 13.09 -15.34 7.39
N PRO A 288 13.64 -14.20 6.90
CA PRO A 288 15.04 -13.84 7.12
C PRO A 288 15.38 -13.64 8.60
N VAL A 289 16.58 -14.07 9.01
CA VAL A 289 17.04 -13.99 10.42
C VAL A 289 17.25 -12.55 10.90
N LEU A 290 17.53 -11.62 9.98
CA LEU A 290 17.71 -10.20 10.29
C LEU A 290 16.40 -9.40 10.26
N LEU A 291 15.26 -10.06 10.10
CA LEU A 291 13.98 -9.38 9.98
C LEU A 291 13.62 -8.62 11.27
N GLU A 292 13.39 -7.33 11.13
CA GLU A 292 12.98 -6.42 12.20
C GLU A 292 11.49 -6.10 12.15
N ARG A 293 10.91 -6.10 10.95
CA ARG A 293 9.50 -5.76 10.73
C ARG A 293 8.85 -6.73 9.74
N LEU A 294 7.78 -7.37 10.19
CA LEU A 294 6.93 -8.22 9.36
C LEU A 294 5.48 -7.74 9.43
N SER A 295 4.90 -7.38 8.29
CA SER A 295 3.47 -7.07 8.22
C SER A 295 2.76 -8.02 7.24
N LEU A 296 1.88 -8.83 7.79
CA LEU A 296 0.95 -9.73 7.10
C LEU A 296 -0.51 -9.31 7.34
N TYR A 297 -0.72 -8.05 7.74
CA TYR A 297 -2.04 -7.45 7.99
C TYR A 297 -2.98 -7.63 6.80
N ARG A 298 -4.26 -7.94 7.04
CA ARG A 298 -5.28 -8.16 5.99
C ARG A 298 -4.83 -9.19 4.96
N ASN A 299 -4.63 -10.41 5.41
CA ASN A 299 -4.50 -11.58 4.55
C ASN A 299 -5.61 -12.58 4.90
N GLU A 300 -5.53 -13.80 4.39
CA GLU A 300 -6.47 -14.89 4.67
C GLU A 300 -5.85 -16.00 5.53
N ILE A 301 -4.86 -15.64 6.36
CA ILE A 301 -4.05 -16.60 7.12
C ILE A 301 -4.94 -17.37 8.09
N LYS A 302 -4.82 -18.71 8.07
CA LYS A 302 -5.54 -19.65 8.95
C LYS A 302 -4.61 -20.62 9.69
N ASN A 303 -3.29 -20.42 9.57
CA ASN A 303 -2.29 -21.27 10.20
C ASN A 303 -2.48 -21.30 11.72
N THR A 304 -2.22 -22.46 12.30
CA THR A 304 -2.24 -22.67 13.76
C THR A 304 -0.95 -22.25 14.43
N ASP A 305 0.13 -22.09 13.66
CA ASP A 305 1.48 -22.10 14.16
C ASP A 305 2.37 -21.19 13.29
N LEU A 306 3.16 -20.32 13.92
CA LEU A 306 4.13 -19.45 13.27
C LEU A 306 5.45 -19.46 14.05
N ASN A 307 6.46 -20.10 13.50
CA ASN A 307 7.78 -20.15 14.13
C ASN A 307 8.68 -18.99 13.65
N LEU A 308 9.01 -18.10 14.59
CA LEU A 308 9.94 -16.99 14.43
C LEU A 308 11.04 -17.03 15.51
N ASP A 309 11.28 -18.19 16.14
CA ASP A 309 12.23 -18.35 17.25
C ASP A 309 13.70 -18.04 16.89
N TYR A 310 13.98 -17.88 15.60
CA TYR A 310 15.26 -17.52 15.01
C TYR A 310 15.36 -16.03 14.62
N CYS A 311 14.28 -15.24 14.71
CA CYS A 311 14.25 -13.82 14.33
C CYS A 311 14.59 -12.90 15.53
N HIS A 312 15.83 -12.98 16.03
CA HIS A 312 16.30 -12.24 17.21
C HIS A 312 16.27 -10.70 17.08
N HIS A 313 16.06 -10.18 15.86
CA HIS A 313 15.98 -8.75 15.59
C HIS A 313 14.54 -8.24 15.45
N LEU A 314 13.53 -9.10 15.60
CA LEU A 314 12.14 -8.76 15.33
C LEU A 314 11.61 -7.73 16.35
N LYS A 315 11.16 -6.58 15.85
CA LYS A 315 10.59 -5.48 16.63
C LYS A 315 9.09 -5.34 16.41
N GLU A 316 8.60 -5.62 15.21
CA GLU A 316 7.18 -5.49 14.87
C GLU A 316 6.69 -6.69 14.07
N LEU A 317 5.62 -7.33 14.56
CA LEU A 317 4.82 -8.29 13.83
C LEU A 317 3.39 -7.77 13.72
N ASN A 318 2.85 -7.72 12.51
CA ASN A 318 1.45 -7.35 12.29
C ASN A 318 0.68 -8.49 11.61
N LEU A 319 -0.26 -9.08 12.35
CA LEU A 319 -1.15 -10.16 11.92
C LEU A 319 -2.62 -9.74 11.91
N GLY A 320 -2.92 -8.48 12.19
CA GLY A 320 -4.29 -7.98 12.29
C GLY A 320 -5.13 -8.26 11.04
N ALA A 321 -6.45 -8.33 11.24
CA ALA A 321 -7.44 -8.54 10.19
C ALA A 321 -7.17 -9.79 9.32
N ASN A 322 -6.68 -10.86 9.94
CA ASN A 322 -6.67 -12.20 9.36
C ASN A 322 -7.82 -13.04 9.98
N PRO A 323 -8.35 -14.06 9.28
CA PRO A 323 -9.40 -14.93 9.80
C PRO A 323 -8.83 -15.98 10.78
N LEU A 324 -8.01 -15.56 11.74
CA LEU A 324 -7.42 -16.42 12.76
C LEU A 324 -8.49 -16.95 13.71
N ARG A 325 -8.32 -18.19 14.16
CA ARG A 325 -9.13 -18.80 15.24
C ARG A 325 -8.28 -19.11 16.46
N HIS A 326 -7.10 -19.67 16.21
CA HIS A 326 -6.07 -19.92 17.20
C HIS A 326 -4.73 -20.00 16.47
N MET A 327 -3.72 -19.28 16.94
CA MET A 327 -2.36 -19.32 16.43
C MET A 327 -1.36 -19.26 17.60
N ASN A 328 -0.43 -20.21 17.64
CA ASN A 328 0.75 -20.15 18.50
C ASN A 328 1.91 -19.50 17.74
N ILE A 329 2.52 -18.49 18.33
CA ILE A 329 3.70 -17.81 17.78
C ILE A 329 4.89 -18.14 18.67
N TRP A 330 5.93 -18.74 18.08
CA TRP A 330 7.20 -18.95 18.78
C TRP A 330 8.13 -17.79 18.52
N LEU A 331 8.55 -17.12 19.59
CA LEU A 331 9.46 -15.99 19.55
C LEU A 331 10.77 -16.30 20.28
N PRO A 332 11.87 -15.62 19.91
CA PRO A 332 13.12 -15.67 20.65
C PRO A 332 12.94 -15.10 22.06
N HIS A 333 13.56 -15.75 23.06
CA HIS A 333 13.50 -15.35 24.47
C HIS A 333 14.19 -14.01 24.78
N ASP A 334 15.05 -13.54 23.88
CA ASP A 334 15.89 -12.36 24.03
C ASP A 334 15.34 -11.12 23.31
N LEU A 335 14.14 -11.20 22.72
CA LEU A 335 13.51 -10.05 22.07
C LEU A 335 13.30 -8.89 23.06
N LYS A 336 13.74 -7.70 22.63
CA LYS A 336 13.49 -6.42 23.32
C LYS A 336 12.61 -5.56 22.43
N ASP A 337 11.71 -4.81 23.05
CA ASP A 337 10.85 -3.82 22.37
C ASP A 337 9.99 -4.43 21.23
N PHE A 338 9.54 -5.67 21.40
CA PHE A 338 8.65 -6.33 20.44
C PHE A 338 7.21 -5.82 20.57
N THR A 339 6.61 -5.48 19.44
CA THR A 339 5.21 -5.09 19.32
C THR A 339 4.46 -6.05 18.39
N LEU A 340 3.42 -6.69 18.92
CA LEU A 340 2.42 -7.38 18.13
C LEU A 340 1.28 -6.41 17.78
N LYS A 341 0.94 -6.33 16.51
CA LYS A 341 -0.28 -5.68 16.01
C LYS A 341 -1.26 -6.77 15.58
N ASP A 342 -2.33 -6.91 16.32
CA ASP A 342 -3.28 -8.03 16.29
C ASP A 342 -4.73 -7.55 16.22
N ARG A 343 -4.96 -6.35 15.69
CA ARG A 343 -6.31 -5.80 15.51
C ARG A 343 -7.25 -6.84 14.87
N HIS A 344 -8.40 -7.07 15.50
CA HIS A 344 -9.41 -8.07 15.10
C HIS A 344 -9.01 -9.55 15.29
N VAL A 345 -7.85 -9.84 15.89
CA VAL A 345 -7.35 -11.20 16.16
C VAL A 345 -6.74 -11.37 17.57
N GLU A 346 -6.93 -10.38 18.46
CA GLU A 346 -6.35 -10.32 19.82
C GLU A 346 -6.55 -11.64 20.60
N ASP A 347 -7.78 -12.15 20.66
CA ASP A 347 -8.13 -13.38 21.40
C ASP A 347 -7.68 -14.68 20.71
N CYS A 348 -7.11 -14.59 19.50
CA CYS A 348 -6.73 -15.76 18.70
C CYS A 348 -5.25 -16.11 18.83
N ILE A 349 -4.41 -15.24 19.42
CA ILE A 349 -2.95 -15.39 19.40
C ILE A 349 -2.42 -15.79 20.77
N SER A 350 -1.60 -16.83 20.81
CA SER A 350 -0.83 -17.25 21.98
C SER A 350 0.66 -17.13 21.69
N ILE A 351 1.40 -16.38 22.52
CA ILE A 351 2.84 -16.18 22.35
C ILE A 351 3.60 -17.16 23.24
N SER A 352 4.52 -17.90 22.65
CA SER A 352 5.45 -18.81 23.34
C SER A 352 6.88 -18.36 23.12
N PHE A 353 7.65 -18.24 24.20
CA PHE A 353 9.09 -17.98 24.12
C PHE A 353 9.85 -19.29 24.29
N ARG A 354 10.77 -19.60 23.38
CA ARG A 354 11.57 -20.82 23.53
C ARG A 354 12.58 -20.63 24.65
N SER A 355 12.42 -21.37 25.76
CA SER A 355 13.41 -21.39 26.84
C SER A 355 14.74 -21.89 26.27
N THR A 356 15.83 -21.17 26.52
CA THR A 356 17.17 -21.73 26.36
C THR A 356 17.25 -22.97 27.22
N LYS A 357 17.21 -24.17 26.62
CA LYS A 357 17.76 -25.33 27.30
C LYS A 357 19.25 -25.05 27.43
N MET A 358 19.67 -24.70 28.65
CA MET A 358 21.05 -24.85 29.08
C MET A 358 21.44 -26.30 28.81
N THR A 359 22.37 -26.51 27.88
CA THR A 359 23.19 -27.72 27.77
C THR A 359 24.61 -27.28 27.47
#